data_AF-A0A2M8QI48-F1
#
_entry.id   AF-A0A2M8QI48-F1
#
_cell.length_a   1.000
_cell.length_b   1.000
_cell.length_c   1.000
_cell.angle_alpha   90.00
_cell.angle_beta   90.00
_cell.angle_gamma   90.00
#
_symmetry.space_group_name_H-M   'P 1'
#
loop_
_entity.id
_entity.type
_entity.pdbx_description
1 polymer ?
#
loop_
_entity_poly.entity_id
_entity_poly.type
_entity_poly.pdbx_seq_one_letter_code
_entity_poly.pdbx_strand_id
1 'polypeptide(L)'
;MVRPANIGFVDADRILHDRIVASTDRIIKMMPAAAKAAAISSVDVPSLVFHLALGIPAVETDNPEAAERITNAIAFKRRMIDAAGGALTAEKVRTLLGHKTIQAVYKAVKDRRLLMVEDNGTQLFPAFQFDGNAILPGIAKVLGATPNTTGWAVLQFLVSGDEGLDGTSPIALLKGSDAEVERLVRFARTLED
;
A
#
# COMPACT_ATOMS: atom_id res chain seq x y z
N MET A 1 42.30 2.93 25.40
CA MET A 1 41.97 1.99 24.30
C MET A 1 40.79 1.13 24.76
N VAL A 2 39.59 1.42 24.25
CA VAL A 2 38.37 0.65 24.55
C VAL A 2 37.86 0.06 23.25
N ARG A 3 37.80 -1.28 23.17
CA ARG A 3 37.17 -2.01 22.06
C ARG A 3 35.66 -1.78 22.10
N PRO A 4 34.98 -1.43 21.00
CA PRO A 4 33.52 -1.48 20.98
C PRO A 4 33.06 -2.94 20.93
N ALA A 5 32.16 -3.29 21.85
CA ALA A 5 31.47 -4.56 21.86
C ALA A 5 30.60 -4.68 20.61
N ASN A 6 30.81 -5.74 19.85
CA ASN A 6 30.00 -6.12 18.70
C ASN A 6 28.66 -6.65 19.23
N ILE A 7 27.64 -5.80 19.30
CA ILE A 7 26.27 -6.19 19.61
C ILE A 7 25.64 -6.59 18.28
N GLY A 8 25.71 -7.89 17.97
CA GLY A 8 25.05 -8.47 16.81
C GLY A 8 23.54 -8.30 16.95
N PHE A 9 22.96 -7.40 16.15
CA PHE A 9 21.53 -7.31 15.96
C PHE A 9 21.06 -8.57 15.24
N VAL A 10 20.25 -9.36 15.93
CA VAL A 10 19.53 -10.47 15.33
C VAL A 10 18.26 -9.89 14.73
N ASP A 11 18.17 -9.93 13.41
CA ASP A 11 17.00 -9.50 12.64
C ASP A 11 15.84 -10.47 12.91
N ALA A 12 14.92 -10.05 13.77
CA ALA A 12 13.79 -10.86 14.21
C ALA A 12 12.84 -11.20 13.05
N ASP A 13 12.74 -10.34 12.05
CA ASP A 13 11.95 -10.57 10.85
C ASP A 13 12.61 -11.64 9.99
N ARG A 14 13.95 -11.61 9.87
CA ARG A 14 14.69 -12.68 9.20
C ARG A 14 14.58 -14.02 9.93
N ILE A 15 14.64 -14.04 11.27
CA ILE A 15 14.43 -15.27 12.04
C ILE A 15 13.00 -15.81 11.88
N LEU A 16 12.00 -14.93 11.88
CA LEU A 16 10.61 -15.34 11.72
C LEU A 16 10.37 -15.88 10.30
N HIS A 17 10.89 -15.19 9.28
CA HIS A 17 10.89 -15.66 7.90
C HIS A 17 11.58 -17.03 7.77
N ASP A 18 12.79 -17.17 8.29
CA ASP A 18 13.56 -18.42 8.22
C ASP A 18 12.85 -19.56 8.97
N ARG A 19 12.16 -19.27 10.09
CA ARG A 19 11.33 -20.24 10.81
C ARG A 19 10.07 -20.63 10.05
N ILE A 20 9.41 -19.67 9.38
CA ILE A 20 8.23 -19.95 8.55
C ILE A 20 8.66 -20.85 7.40
N VAL A 21 9.72 -20.48 6.65
CA VAL A 21 10.26 -21.27 5.54
C VAL A 21 10.68 -22.67 5.99
N ALA A 22 11.41 -22.79 7.10
CA ALA A 22 11.83 -24.08 7.63
C ALA A 22 10.64 -24.95 8.12
N SER A 23 9.59 -24.32 8.65
CA SER A 23 8.38 -25.04 9.08
C SER A 23 7.58 -25.52 7.89
N THR A 24 7.43 -24.70 6.85
CA THR A 24 6.77 -25.07 5.59
C THR A 24 7.52 -26.21 4.89
N ASP A 25 8.85 -26.15 4.79
CA ASP A 25 9.67 -27.22 4.21
C ASP A 25 9.54 -28.53 4.99
N ARG A 26 9.47 -28.46 6.33
CA ARG A 26 9.27 -29.63 7.19
C ARG A 26 7.88 -30.24 7.02
N ILE A 27 6.84 -29.41 6.97
CA ILE A 27 5.45 -29.84 6.75
C ILE A 27 5.34 -30.53 5.38
N ILE A 28 5.88 -29.90 4.32
CA ILE A 28 5.91 -30.47 2.97
C ILE A 28 6.68 -31.79 2.94
N LYS A 29 7.80 -31.91 3.67
CA LYS A 29 8.55 -33.18 3.78
C LYS A 29 7.74 -34.28 4.48
N MET A 30 7.01 -33.94 5.55
CA MET A 30 6.22 -34.87 6.35
C MET A 30 4.87 -35.28 5.72
N MET A 31 4.41 -34.58 4.68
CA MET A 31 3.19 -34.97 3.98
C MET A 31 3.32 -36.34 3.29
N PRO A 32 2.26 -37.18 3.33
CA PRO A 32 2.20 -38.39 2.50
C PRO A 32 2.31 -38.05 1.01
N ALA A 33 2.93 -38.92 0.21
CA ALA A 33 3.13 -38.67 -1.23
C ALA A 33 1.80 -38.37 -1.97
N ALA A 34 0.70 -39.02 -1.58
CA ALA A 34 -0.63 -38.75 -2.11
C ALA A 34 -1.16 -37.35 -1.77
N ALA A 35 -0.86 -36.82 -0.58
CA ALA A 35 -1.25 -35.47 -0.18
C ALA A 35 -0.39 -34.39 -0.87
N LYS A 36 0.90 -34.66 -1.13
CA LYS A 36 1.75 -33.80 -1.96
C LYS A 36 1.23 -33.75 -3.40
N ALA A 37 0.89 -34.91 -3.95
CA ALA A 37 0.34 -35.01 -5.31
C ALA A 37 -1.00 -34.26 -5.42
N ALA A 38 -1.91 -34.40 -4.45
CA ALA A 38 -3.18 -33.66 -4.42
C ALA A 38 -2.97 -32.14 -4.33
N ALA A 39 -2.06 -31.67 -3.47
CA ALA A 39 -1.75 -30.24 -3.34
C ALA A 39 -1.08 -29.65 -4.61
N ILE A 40 -0.24 -30.43 -5.30
CA ILE A 40 0.35 -30.02 -6.59
C ILE A 40 -0.71 -30.04 -7.70
N SER A 41 -1.66 -30.98 -7.64
CA SER A 41 -2.73 -31.14 -8.64
C SER A 41 -3.86 -30.11 -8.46
N SER A 42 -4.00 -29.51 -7.28
CA SER A 42 -4.96 -28.44 -6.99
C SER A 42 -4.44 -27.05 -7.33
N VAL A 43 -3.16 -26.91 -7.66
CA VAL A 43 -2.56 -25.64 -8.06
C VAL A 43 -2.49 -25.62 -9.59
N ASP A 44 -3.20 -24.66 -10.19
CA ASP A 44 -3.05 -24.34 -11.61
C ASP A 44 -1.68 -23.70 -11.84
N VAL A 45 -0.67 -24.55 -12.04
CA VAL A 45 0.74 -24.17 -12.21
C VAL A 45 0.93 -23.15 -13.35
N PRO A 46 0.29 -23.28 -14.53
CA PRO A 46 0.27 -22.22 -15.53
C PRO A 46 -0.19 -20.86 -15.01
N SER A 47 -1.29 -20.81 -14.26
CA SER A 47 -1.80 -19.56 -13.67
C SER A 47 -0.89 -19.02 -12.58
N LEU A 48 -0.32 -19.87 -11.72
CA LEU A 48 0.69 -19.47 -10.74
C LEU A 48 1.92 -18.86 -11.42
N VAL A 49 2.45 -19.51 -12.46
CA VAL A 49 3.62 -19.04 -13.22
C VAL A 49 3.31 -17.72 -13.94
N PHE A 50 2.13 -17.61 -14.55
CA PHE A 50 1.66 -16.38 -15.21
C PHE A 50 1.48 -15.23 -14.20
N HIS A 51 0.90 -15.51 -13.03
CA HIS A 51 0.71 -14.53 -11.96
C HIS A 51 2.03 -14.12 -11.31
N LEU A 52 2.97 -15.03 -11.08
CA LEU A 52 4.33 -14.68 -10.65
C LEU A 52 5.05 -13.81 -11.70
N ALA A 53 4.92 -14.13 -12.99
CA ALA A 53 5.51 -13.33 -14.06
C ALA A 53 4.91 -11.92 -14.14
N LEU A 54 3.64 -11.76 -13.77
CA LEU A 54 2.95 -10.47 -13.70
C LEU A 54 3.10 -9.77 -12.34
N GLY A 55 3.66 -10.42 -11.31
CA GLY A 55 3.71 -9.91 -9.94
C GLY A 55 2.34 -9.83 -9.24
N ILE A 56 1.38 -10.65 -9.68
CA ILE A 56 0.06 -10.81 -9.03
C ILE A 56 0.16 -12.02 -8.09
N PRO A 57 -0.24 -11.93 -6.81
CA PRO A 57 -0.30 -13.12 -5.95
C PRO A 57 -1.40 -14.06 -6.45
N ALA A 58 -1.11 -15.36 -6.54
CA ALA A 58 -2.12 -16.37 -6.84
C ALA A 58 -3.08 -16.50 -5.66
N VAL A 59 -4.38 -16.35 -5.93
CA VAL A 59 -5.44 -16.43 -4.94
C VAL A 59 -5.94 -17.87 -4.90
N GLU A 60 -5.67 -18.59 -3.82
CA GLU A 60 -6.28 -19.90 -3.57
C GLU A 60 -7.70 -19.69 -3.03
N THR A 61 -8.71 -20.01 -3.85
CA THR A 61 -10.10 -20.05 -3.42
C THR A 61 -10.89 -21.06 -4.27
N ASP A 62 -11.73 -21.85 -3.61
CA ASP A 62 -12.58 -22.86 -4.27
C ASP A 62 -13.81 -22.24 -4.96
N ASN A 63 -13.97 -20.92 -4.91
CA ASN A 63 -15.09 -20.19 -5.52
C ASN A 63 -14.60 -19.25 -6.63
N PRO A 64 -15.00 -19.48 -7.90
CA PRO A 64 -14.57 -18.66 -9.04
C PRO A 64 -15.02 -17.19 -8.95
N GLU A 65 -16.19 -16.90 -8.39
CA GLU A 65 -16.66 -15.53 -8.20
C GLU A 65 -15.83 -14.80 -7.13
N ALA A 66 -15.41 -15.53 -6.08
CA ALA A 66 -14.50 -14.98 -5.08
C ALA A 66 -13.11 -14.72 -5.67
N ALA A 67 -12.61 -15.63 -6.52
CA ALA A 67 -11.35 -15.46 -7.23
C ALA A 67 -11.35 -14.20 -8.11
N GLU A 68 -12.43 -14.00 -8.87
CA GLU A 68 -12.60 -12.82 -9.73
C GLU A 68 -12.64 -11.52 -8.91
N ARG A 69 -13.42 -11.48 -7.83
CA ARG A 69 -13.50 -10.32 -6.95
C ARG A 69 -12.13 -9.95 -6.35
N ILE A 70 -11.36 -10.94 -5.89
CA ILE A 70 -10.04 -10.70 -5.30
C ILE A 70 -9.06 -10.23 -6.39
N THR A 71 -9.08 -10.85 -7.56
CA THR A 71 -8.25 -10.44 -8.71
C THR A 71 -8.53 -9.00 -9.12
N ASN A 72 -9.81 -8.64 -9.23
CA ASN A 72 -10.23 -7.27 -9.54
C ASN A 72 -9.80 -6.28 -8.46
N ALA A 73 -9.89 -6.66 -7.18
CA ALA A 73 -9.42 -5.82 -6.08
C ALA A 73 -7.90 -5.58 -6.11
N ILE A 74 -7.11 -6.63 -6.41
CA ILE A 74 -5.64 -6.51 -6.56
C ILE A 74 -5.31 -5.61 -7.75
N ALA A 75 -5.94 -5.85 -8.90
CA ALA A 75 -5.72 -5.06 -10.11
C ALA A 75 -6.10 -3.59 -9.89
N PHE A 76 -7.21 -3.33 -9.19
CA PHE A 76 -7.63 -1.99 -8.81
C PHE A 76 -6.58 -1.30 -7.93
N LYS A 77 -6.17 -1.92 -6.82
CA LYS A 77 -5.18 -1.35 -5.90
C LYS A 77 -3.86 -1.05 -6.61
N ARG A 78 -3.39 -1.95 -7.47
CA ARG A 78 -2.17 -1.76 -8.24
C ARG A 78 -2.28 -0.57 -9.20
N ARG A 79 -3.38 -0.47 -9.96
CA ARG A 79 -3.63 0.68 -10.85
C ARG A 79 -3.63 2.00 -10.08
N MET A 80 -4.24 2.03 -8.88
CA MET A 80 -4.26 3.23 -8.03
C MET A 80 -2.86 3.62 -7.56
N ILE A 81 -2.04 2.66 -7.12
CA ILE A 81 -0.66 2.91 -6.69
C ILE A 81 0.21 3.36 -7.87
N ASP A 82 0.09 2.72 -9.03
CA ASP A 82 0.86 3.07 -10.23
C ASP A 82 0.53 4.50 -10.69
N ALA A 83 -0.77 4.85 -10.74
CA ALA A 83 -1.21 6.18 -11.12
C ALA A 83 -0.89 7.27 -10.06
N ALA A 84 -0.65 6.87 -8.81
CA ALA A 84 -0.09 7.72 -7.77
C ALA A 84 1.42 7.97 -7.89
N GLY A 85 2.07 7.42 -8.92
CA GLY A 85 3.53 7.46 -9.10
C GLY A 85 4.27 6.48 -8.19
N GLY A 86 3.57 5.44 -7.72
CA GLY A 86 4.06 4.47 -6.74
C GLY A 86 3.72 4.84 -5.30
N ALA A 87 4.30 4.10 -4.36
CA ALA A 87 4.16 4.34 -2.93
C ALA A 87 5.46 4.08 -2.18
N LEU A 88 5.62 4.77 -1.05
CA LEU A 88 6.75 4.65 -0.15
C LEU A 88 6.37 3.84 1.09
N THR A 89 7.36 3.23 1.72
CA THR A 89 7.22 2.65 3.07
C THR A 89 7.40 3.73 4.14
N ALA A 90 6.92 3.47 5.36
CA ALA A 90 7.08 4.41 6.48
C ALA A 90 8.55 4.81 6.72
N GLU A 91 9.48 3.87 6.54
CA GLU A 91 10.92 4.13 6.67
C GLU A 91 11.45 5.06 5.56
N LYS A 92 11.02 4.85 4.30
CA LYS A 92 11.37 5.77 3.21
C LYS A 92 10.82 7.18 3.46
N VAL A 93 9.59 7.29 3.94
CA VAL A 93 8.96 8.58 4.28
C VAL A 93 9.70 9.26 5.43
N ARG A 94 10.08 8.50 6.46
CA ARG A 94 10.88 9.00 7.58
C ARG A 94 12.17 9.63 7.07
N THR A 95 12.91 8.94 6.20
CA THR A 95 14.13 9.46 5.59
C THR A 95 13.86 10.69 4.72
N LEU A 96 12.84 10.62 3.86
CA LEU A 96 12.47 11.70 2.94
C LEU A 96 12.15 13.02 3.68
N LEU A 97 11.37 12.93 4.76
CA LEU A 97 10.94 14.08 5.57
C LEU A 97 11.94 14.46 6.67
N GLY A 98 13.12 13.80 6.73
CA GLY A 98 14.14 14.05 7.75
C GLY A 98 13.67 13.77 9.19
N HIS A 99 12.69 12.89 9.37
CA HIS A 99 12.17 12.55 10.70
C HIS A 99 13.14 11.65 11.47
N LYS A 100 13.26 11.91 12.77
CA LYS A 100 14.12 11.10 13.65
C LYS A 100 13.60 9.68 13.84
N THR A 101 12.28 9.48 13.78
CA THR A 101 11.63 8.21 14.11
C THR A 101 10.46 7.91 13.18
N ILE A 102 10.14 6.63 12.98
CA ILE A 102 8.98 6.21 12.17
C ILE A 102 7.66 6.68 12.82
N GLN A 103 7.62 6.77 14.15
CA GLN A 103 6.47 7.24 14.91
C GLN A 103 6.08 8.68 14.55
N ALA A 104 7.02 9.52 14.11
CA ALA A 104 6.71 10.85 13.61
C ALA A 104 5.89 10.80 12.29
N VAL A 105 6.14 9.80 11.44
CA VAL A 105 5.36 9.54 10.23
C VAL A 105 3.93 9.14 10.60
N TYR A 106 3.76 8.17 11.50
CA TYR A 106 2.42 7.77 11.97
C TYR A 106 1.70 8.88 12.72
N LYS A 107 2.43 9.74 13.43
CA LYS A 107 1.85 10.95 14.01
C LYS A 107 1.33 11.89 12.92
N ALA A 108 2.03 12.08 11.81
CA ALA A 108 1.53 12.89 10.69
C ALA A 108 0.26 12.30 10.06
N VAL A 109 0.15 10.97 9.96
CA VAL A 109 -1.10 10.28 9.55
C VAL A 109 -2.22 10.55 10.55
N LYS A 110 -1.97 10.34 11.85
CA LYS A 110 -2.95 10.58 12.92
C LYS A 110 -3.42 12.03 12.96
N ASP A 111 -2.51 12.98 12.73
CA ASP A 111 -2.79 14.41 12.67
C ASP A 111 -3.44 14.80 11.32
N ARG A 112 -3.78 13.85 10.45
CA ARG A 112 -4.39 14.04 9.11
C ARG A 112 -3.59 14.94 8.18
N ARG A 113 -2.27 14.91 8.31
CA ARG A 113 -1.32 15.67 7.46
C ARG A 113 -0.66 14.79 6.40
N LEU A 114 -0.89 13.48 6.43
CA LEU A 114 -0.24 12.52 5.54
C LEU A 114 -1.23 11.41 5.18
N LEU A 115 -1.38 11.13 3.89
CA LEU A 115 -2.24 10.07 3.39
C LEU A 115 -1.51 8.73 3.49
N MET A 116 -2.18 7.75 4.10
CA MET A 116 -1.74 6.37 4.21
C MET A 116 -2.83 5.46 3.68
N VAL A 117 -2.43 4.45 2.91
CA VAL A 117 -3.30 3.32 2.54
C VAL A 117 -2.75 2.05 3.15
N GLU A 118 -3.64 1.15 3.57
CA GLU A 118 -3.26 -0.15 4.12
C GLU A 118 -3.56 -1.24 3.09
N ASP A 119 -2.54 -2.00 2.71
CA ASP A 119 -2.68 -3.18 1.84
C ASP A 119 -2.22 -4.43 2.57
N ASN A 120 -3.16 -5.29 2.95
CA ASN A 120 -2.90 -6.56 3.65
C ASN A 120 -1.95 -6.39 4.87
N GLY A 121 -2.20 -5.37 5.70
CA GLY A 121 -1.39 -5.05 6.87
C GLY A 121 -0.12 -4.23 6.58
N THR A 122 0.20 -3.97 5.32
CA THR A 122 1.31 -3.10 4.91
C THR A 122 0.85 -1.67 4.77
N GLN A 123 1.51 -0.75 5.46
CA GLN A 123 1.22 0.69 5.39
C GLN A 123 2.02 1.34 4.27
N LEU A 124 1.31 1.89 3.30
CA LEU A 124 1.85 2.50 2.10
C LEU A 124 1.51 3.99 2.03
N PHE A 125 2.44 4.77 1.51
CA PHE A 125 2.33 6.22 1.43
C PHE A 125 2.44 6.64 -0.04
N PRO A 126 1.33 6.96 -0.72
CA PRO A 126 1.33 7.33 -2.15
C PRO A 126 2.34 8.44 -2.48
N ALA A 127 3.11 8.28 -3.56
CA ALA A 127 4.27 9.13 -3.84
C ALA A 127 3.92 10.57 -4.25
N PHE A 128 2.79 10.78 -4.95
CA PHE A 128 2.37 12.10 -5.42
C PHE A 128 2.22 13.17 -4.32
N GLN A 129 2.02 12.74 -3.07
CA GLN A 129 1.76 13.64 -1.95
C GLN A 129 3.00 14.40 -1.48
N PHE A 130 4.18 14.03 -1.98
CA PHE A 130 5.46 14.64 -1.63
C PHE A 130 5.95 15.56 -2.73
N ASP A 131 6.54 16.69 -2.33
CA ASP A 131 7.31 17.58 -3.18
C ASP A 131 8.68 17.80 -2.53
N GLY A 132 9.71 17.16 -3.08
CA GLY A 132 11.02 17.06 -2.45
C GLY A 132 10.93 16.42 -1.06
N ASN A 133 11.32 17.19 -0.03
CA ASN A 133 11.31 16.77 1.38
C ASN A 133 10.08 17.27 2.17
N ALA A 134 9.05 17.75 1.47
CA ALA A 134 7.82 18.28 2.07
C ALA A 134 6.60 17.50 1.60
N ILE A 135 5.53 17.56 2.40
CA ILE A 135 4.20 17.07 2.03
C ILE A 135 3.43 18.23 1.40
N LEU A 136 2.72 17.97 0.30
CA LEU A 136 1.87 18.97 -0.35
C LEU A 136 0.83 19.52 0.65
N PRO A 137 0.76 20.85 0.87
CA PRO A 137 -0.14 21.43 1.87
C PRO A 137 -1.62 21.09 1.65
N GLY A 138 -2.03 20.89 0.38
CA GLY A 138 -3.39 20.50 0.02
C GLY A 138 -3.82 19.14 0.59
N ILE A 139 -2.89 18.24 0.92
CA ILE A 139 -3.19 16.92 1.50
C ILE A 139 -3.89 17.06 2.85
N ALA A 140 -3.39 17.94 3.71
CA ALA A 140 -4.00 18.17 5.02
C ALA A 140 -5.42 18.72 4.90
N LYS A 141 -5.67 19.60 3.90
CA LYS A 141 -7.00 20.14 3.64
C LYS A 141 -7.97 19.06 3.13
N VAL A 142 -7.55 18.23 2.18
CA VAL A 142 -8.35 17.12 1.65
C VAL A 142 -8.68 16.13 2.74
N LEU A 143 -7.67 15.65 3.49
CA LEU A 143 -7.89 14.73 4.59
C LEU A 143 -8.75 15.33 5.70
N GLY A 144 -8.60 16.62 6.00
CA GLY A 144 -9.46 17.31 6.96
C GLY A 144 -10.93 17.39 6.53
N ALA A 145 -11.18 17.43 5.22
CA ALA A 145 -12.54 17.46 4.66
C ALA A 145 -13.18 16.08 4.55
N THR A 146 -12.42 14.99 4.70
CA THR A 146 -12.91 13.60 4.58
C THR A 146 -12.65 12.78 5.85
N PRO A 147 -13.16 13.19 7.03
CA PRO A 147 -12.82 12.60 8.31
C PRO A 147 -13.07 11.09 8.42
N ASN A 148 -14.15 10.57 7.82
CA ASN A 148 -14.56 9.17 7.96
C ASN A 148 -14.22 8.32 6.74
N THR A 149 -13.75 8.94 5.66
CA THR A 149 -13.37 8.27 4.43
C THR A 149 -12.07 7.48 4.58
N THR A 150 -12.04 6.26 4.01
CA THR A 150 -10.85 5.40 4.03
C THR A 150 -9.74 5.95 3.13
N GLY A 151 -8.48 5.62 3.46
CA GLY A 151 -7.33 6.06 2.65
C GLY A 151 -7.41 5.60 1.18
N TRP A 152 -7.92 4.40 0.91
CA TRP A 152 -8.12 3.91 -0.46
C TRP A 152 -9.17 4.70 -1.24
N ALA A 153 -10.26 5.11 -0.59
CA ALA A 153 -11.28 5.94 -1.23
C ALA A 153 -10.76 7.36 -1.52
N VAL A 154 -10.02 7.97 -0.59
CA VAL A 154 -9.34 9.25 -0.84
C VAL A 154 -8.32 9.13 -1.99
N LEU A 155 -7.54 8.04 -2.02
CA LEU A 155 -6.58 7.79 -3.10
C LEU A 155 -7.28 7.64 -4.46
N GLN A 156 -8.36 6.86 -4.50
CA GLN A 156 -9.15 6.66 -5.71
C GLN A 156 -9.68 7.98 -6.25
N PHE A 157 -10.24 8.83 -5.37
CA PHE A 157 -10.70 10.16 -5.74
C PHE A 157 -9.57 11.01 -6.33
N LEU A 158 -8.40 11.03 -5.67
CA LEU A 158 -7.27 11.84 -6.12
C LEU A 158 -6.69 11.38 -7.45
N VAL A 159 -6.69 10.07 -7.71
CA VAL A 159 -6.13 9.47 -8.92
C VAL A 159 -7.11 9.50 -10.10
N SER A 160 -8.36 9.13 -9.87
CA SER A 160 -9.33 8.89 -10.95
C SER A 160 -9.93 10.19 -11.47
N GLY A 161 -9.99 11.22 -10.64
CA GLY A 161 -10.82 12.39 -10.92
C GLY A 161 -12.30 12.06 -10.82
N ASP A 162 -13.08 13.07 -10.46
CA ASP A 162 -14.52 13.04 -10.65
C ASP A 162 -14.83 13.75 -11.98
N GLU A 163 -15.92 13.36 -12.66
CA GLU A 163 -16.41 14.03 -13.87
C GLU A 163 -16.65 15.53 -13.62
N GLY A 164 -16.83 15.95 -12.35
CA GLY A 164 -16.99 17.34 -11.91
C GLY A 164 -15.75 18.24 -11.93
N LEU A 165 -14.55 17.72 -12.25
CA LEU A 165 -13.31 18.52 -12.33
C LEU A 165 -12.95 18.99 -13.75
N ASP A 166 -13.90 18.92 -14.70
CA ASP A 166 -13.72 19.32 -16.11
C ASP A 166 -12.50 18.62 -16.77
N GLY A 167 -12.21 17.38 -16.40
CA GLY A 167 -11.04 16.63 -16.90
C GLY A 167 -9.69 17.03 -16.27
N THR A 168 -9.68 17.89 -15.26
CA THR A 168 -8.46 18.26 -14.54
C THR A 168 -8.12 17.21 -13.47
N SER A 169 -6.88 16.72 -13.50
CA SER A 169 -6.41 15.73 -12.51
C SER A 169 -6.43 16.34 -11.08
N PRO A 170 -7.10 15.70 -10.10
CA PRO A 170 -7.08 16.15 -8.71
C PRO A 170 -5.66 16.29 -8.13
N ILE A 171 -4.75 15.39 -8.52
CA ILE A 171 -3.33 15.45 -8.13
C ILE A 171 -2.65 16.71 -8.68
N ALA A 172 -3.04 17.17 -9.87
CA ALA A 172 -2.53 18.43 -10.41
C ALA A 172 -3.04 19.64 -9.59
N LEU A 173 -4.31 19.62 -9.18
CA LEU A 173 -4.89 20.67 -8.34
C LEU A 173 -4.20 20.78 -6.96
N LEU A 174 -3.69 19.67 -6.41
CA LEU A 174 -2.91 19.68 -5.16
C LEU A 174 -1.61 20.51 -5.26
N LYS A 175 -1.07 20.69 -6.47
CA LYS A 175 0.15 21.46 -6.75
C LYS A 175 -0.14 22.87 -7.27
N GLY A 176 -1.41 23.19 -7.48
CA GLY A 176 -1.86 24.47 -8.01
C GLY A 176 -1.93 25.57 -6.97
N SER A 177 -2.62 26.63 -7.33
CA SER A 177 -2.98 27.75 -6.46
C SER A 177 -3.91 27.34 -5.32
N ASP A 178 -4.00 28.16 -4.27
CA ASP A 178 -4.95 27.93 -3.17
C ASP A 178 -6.39 27.77 -3.65
N ALA A 179 -6.80 28.51 -4.69
CA ALA A 179 -8.14 28.40 -5.26
C ALA A 179 -8.42 27.03 -5.89
N GLU A 180 -7.41 26.42 -6.52
CA GLU A 180 -7.49 25.07 -7.09
C GLU A 180 -7.59 24.01 -5.99
N VAL A 181 -6.82 24.18 -4.91
CA VAL A 181 -6.90 23.30 -3.74
C VAL A 181 -8.26 23.44 -3.04
N GLU A 182 -8.80 24.65 -2.89
CA GLU A 182 -10.14 24.83 -2.32
C GLU A 182 -11.24 24.24 -3.21
N ARG A 183 -11.09 24.31 -4.55
CA ARG A 183 -11.98 23.59 -5.49
C ARG A 183 -11.92 22.09 -5.21
N LEU A 184 -10.73 21.51 -5.15
CA LEU A 184 -10.53 20.09 -4.85
C LEU A 184 -11.16 19.67 -3.51
N VAL A 185 -10.96 20.46 -2.46
CA VAL A 185 -11.49 20.19 -1.12
C VAL A 185 -13.02 20.17 -1.10
N ARG A 186 -13.69 21.04 -1.88
CA ARG A 186 -15.14 21.01 -2.01
C ARG A 186 -15.65 19.70 -2.62
N PHE A 187 -14.98 19.19 -3.64
CA PHE A 187 -15.32 17.88 -4.22
C PHE A 187 -15.00 16.74 -3.25
N ALA A 188 -13.88 16.80 -2.53
CA ALA A 188 -13.55 15.76 -1.55
C ALA A 188 -14.65 15.57 -0.49
N ARG A 189 -15.37 16.64 -0.11
CA ARG A 189 -16.47 16.54 0.87
C ARG A 189 -17.62 15.64 0.42
N THR A 190 -17.84 15.47 -0.88
CA THR A 190 -18.91 14.57 -1.39
C THR A 190 -18.59 13.10 -1.14
N LEU A 191 -17.38 12.77 -0.67
CA LEU A 191 -17.01 11.42 -0.23
C LEU A 191 -17.55 11.09 1.17
N GLU A 192 -17.98 12.09 1.93
CA GLU A 192 -18.57 11.92 3.27
C GLU A 192 -20.10 11.85 3.27
N ASP A 193 -20.73 12.20 2.14
CA ASP A 193 -22.19 12.14 1.93
C ASP A 193 -22.64 10.72 1.52
#